data_AF-A0A534VHQ8-F1
#
_entry.id   AF-A0A534VHQ8-F1
#
_cell.length_a   1.000
_cell.length_b   1.000
_cell.length_c   1.000
_cell.angle_alpha   90.00
_cell.angle_beta   90.00
_cell.angle_gamma   90.00
#
_symmetry.space_group_name_H-M   'P 1'
#
loop_
_entity.id
_entity.type
_entity.pdbx_description
1 polymer ?
#
loop_
_entity_poly.entity_id
_entity_poly.type
_entity_poly.pdbx_seq_one_letter_code
_entity_poly.pdbx_strand_id
1 'polypeptide(L)'
;MAGGNKVIGVMTRNLYLGADLGPVIAAKPADFFAATSAAWLMVKNNDFHTRAKAVAAEIADTRPALIGLQEAVTWRTQSPPDGMATRATHVEFDYVADLLKALKSKGLVYRRVAEIELLDVEAPTGLGFDIRLTDHETILAREDA
;
A
#
# COMPACT_ATOMS: atom_id res chain seq x y z
N MET A 1 -6.37 -15.56 34.59
CA MET A 1 -6.02 -15.41 33.16
C MET A 1 -5.55 -16.76 32.64
N ALA A 2 -6.34 -17.43 31.81
CA ALA A 2 -6.01 -18.75 31.28
C ALA A 2 -4.99 -18.61 30.14
N GLY A 3 -3.70 -18.62 30.47
CA GLY A 3 -2.61 -18.74 29.51
C GLY A 3 -2.45 -20.20 29.08
N GLY A 4 -3.28 -20.65 28.15
CA GLY A 4 -3.04 -21.92 27.45
C GLY A 4 -2.10 -21.69 26.26
N ASN A 5 -1.19 -22.64 26.00
CA ASN A 5 -0.38 -22.67 24.77
C ASN A 5 -1.29 -22.82 23.53
N LYS A 6 -1.88 -21.71 23.07
CA LYS A 6 -2.60 -21.65 21.79
C LYS A 6 -1.57 -21.46 20.69
N VAL A 7 -1.51 -22.41 19.77
CA VAL A 7 -0.81 -22.24 18.50
C VAL A 7 -1.60 -21.22 17.67
N ILE A 8 -0.93 -20.16 17.22
CA ILE A 8 -1.50 -19.15 16.34
C ILE A 8 -0.84 -19.20 14.97
N GLY A 9 -1.63 -19.03 13.92
CA GLY A 9 -1.12 -18.83 12.57
C GLY A 9 -0.63 -17.40 12.39
N VAL A 10 0.53 -17.22 11.76
CA VAL A 10 1.07 -15.91 11.39
C VAL A 10 1.42 -15.93 9.90
N MET A 11 1.23 -14.79 9.24
CA MET A 11 1.52 -14.61 7.81
C MET A 11 2.36 -13.36 7.61
N THR A 12 3.29 -13.42 6.65
CA THR A 12 3.97 -12.23 6.11
C THR A 12 3.58 -12.05 4.66
N ARG A 13 3.33 -10.81 4.23
CA ARG A 13 2.91 -10.51 2.86
C ARG A 13 3.42 -9.16 2.38
N ASN A 14 4.23 -9.18 1.33
CA ASN A 14 4.54 -7.99 0.55
C ASN A 14 3.37 -7.70 -0.41
N LEU A 15 2.83 -6.48 -0.36
CA LEU A 15 1.71 -6.04 -1.18
C LEU A 15 2.12 -5.50 -2.54
N TYR A 16 3.41 -5.26 -2.76
CA TYR A 16 4.02 -4.66 -3.94
C TYR A 16 3.41 -3.30 -4.28
N LEU A 17 4.17 -2.22 -4.06
CA LEU A 17 3.78 -0.81 -4.15
C LEU A 17 3.21 -0.39 -5.51
N GLY A 18 3.36 -1.25 -6.53
CA GLY A 18 2.67 -1.13 -7.81
C GLY A 18 3.56 -0.59 -8.94
N ALA A 19 4.83 -0.33 -8.69
CA ALA A 19 5.78 0.12 -9.72
C ALA A 19 7.22 -0.28 -9.36
N ASP A 20 8.11 -0.23 -10.36
CA ASP A 20 9.55 -0.19 -10.13
C ASP A 20 9.98 1.28 -9.99
N LEU A 21 10.57 1.62 -8.84
CA LEU A 21 11.07 2.98 -8.57
C LEU A 21 12.52 3.19 -9.00
N GLY A 22 13.24 2.12 -9.39
CA GLY A 22 14.63 2.19 -9.84
C GLY A 22 14.87 3.25 -10.93
N PRO A 23 14.04 3.32 -11.99
CA PRO A 23 14.17 4.35 -13.01
C PRO A 23 13.99 5.77 -12.48
N VAL A 24 13.10 5.99 -11.50
CA VAL A 24 12.88 7.31 -10.88
C VAL A 24 14.11 7.71 -10.04
N ILE A 25 14.64 6.77 -9.26
CA ILE A 25 15.81 6.99 -8.39
C ILE A 25 17.07 7.29 -9.23
N ALA A 26 17.23 6.60 -10.35
CA ALA A 26 18.36 6.79 -11.25
C ALA A 26 18.20 7.96 -12.23
N ALA A 27 17.02 8.59 -12.27
CA ALA A 27 16.71 9.60 -13.29
C ALA A 27 17.57 10.86 -13.12
N LYS A 28 18.06 11.36 -14.26
CA LYS A 28 18.63 12.71 -14.33
C LYS A 28 17.48 13.74 -14.30
N PRO A 29 17.75 15.01 -13.94
CA PRO A 29 16.71 16.04 -13.88
C PRO A 29 15.86 16.17 -15.15
N ALA A 30 16.47 15.99 -16.34
CA ALA A 30 15.76 16.07 -17.62
C ALA A 30 14.77 14.91 -17.85
N ASP A 31 15.02 13.75 -17.23
CA ASP A 31 14.23 12.53 -17.44
C ASP A 31 13.26 12.25 -16.28
N PHE A 32 13.40 12.98 -15.16
CA PHE A 32 12.69 12.71 -13.91
C PHE A 32 11.17 12.71 -14.08
N PHE A 33 10.60 13.71 -14.76
CA PHE A 33 9.15 13.82 -15.00
C PHE A 33 8.61 12.65 -15.83
N ALA A 34 9.38 12.17 -16.80
CA ALA A 34 8.98 11.02 -17.61
C ALA A 34 9.05 9.72 -16.80
N ALA A 35 10.08 9.56 -15.96
CA ALA A 35 10.23 8.42 -15.08
C ALA A 35 9.11 8.35 -14.02
N THR A 36 8.76 9.47 -13.38
CA THR A 36 7.66 9.54 -12.40
C THR A 36 6.31 9.28 -13.07
N SER A 37 6.07 9.81 -14.27
CA SER A 37 4.89 9.49 -15.07
C SER A 37 4.79 7.99 -15.40
N ALA A 38 5.89 7.36 -15.79
CA ALA A 38 5.91 5.93 -16.09
C ALA A 38 5.62 5.08 -14.85
N ALA A 39 6.25 5.41 -13.70
CA ALA A 39 5.97 4.74 -12.44
C ALA A 39 4.49 4.88 -12.05
N TRP A 40 3.90 6.06 -12.18
CA TRP A 40 2.47 6.26 -11.90
C TRP A 40 1.56 5.41 -12.79
N LEU A 41 1.84 5.37 -14.10
CA LEU A 41 1.07 4.54 -15.03
C LEU A 41 1.18 3.04 -14.69
N MET A 42 2.34 2.58 -14.20
CA MET A 42 2.49 1.22 -13.68
C MET A 42 1.62 0.97 -12.45
N VAL A 43 1.56 1.92 -11.50
CA VAL A 43 0.68 1.82 -10.32
C VAL A 43 -0.77 1.66 -10.76
N LYS A 44 -1.25 2.50 -11.69
CA LYS A 44 -2.62 2.43 -12.21
C LYS A 44 -2.88 1.10 -12.93
N ASN A 45 -1.94 0.64 -13.76
CA ASN A 45 -2.09 -0.61 -14.52
C ASN A 45 -2.05 -1.86 -13.63
N ASN A 46 -1.31 -1.84 -12.52
CA ASN A 46 -1.29 -2.94 -11.56
C ASN A 46 -2.62 -3.08 -10.80
N ASP A 47 -3.44 -2.03 -10.75
CA ASP A 47 -4.78 -1.98 -10.13
C ASP A 47 -4.85 -2.73 -8.79
N PHE A 48 -4.42 -2.06 -7.73
CA PHE A 48 -4.38 -2.69 -6.41
C PHE A 48 -5.77 -3.13 -5.91
N HIS A 49 -6.87 -2.49 -6.33
CA HIS A 49 -8.21 -2.94 -5.93
C HIS A 49 -8.50 -4.38 -6.38
N THR A 50 -8.05 -4.75 -7.58
CA THR A 50 -8.18 -6.13 -8.09
C THR A 50 -7.24 -7.07 -7.35
N ARG A 51 -5.99 -6.66 -7.13
CA ARG A 51 -4.99 -7.46 -6.40
C ARG A 51 -5.38 -7.69 -4.93
N ALA A 52 -5.97 -6.70 -4.26
CA ALA A 52 -6.43 -6.79 -2.88
C ALA A 52 -7.44 -7.92 -2.69
N LYS A 53 -8.32 -8.16 -3.68
CA LYS A 53 -9.28 -9.28 -3.64
C LYS A 53 -8.59 -10.64 -3.71
N ALA A 54 -7.53 -10.75 -4.52
CA ALA A 54 -6.73 -11.97 -4.62
C ALA A 54 -5.94 -12.23 -3.33
N VAL A 55 -5.30 -11.20 -2.78
CA VAL A 55 -4.59 -11.30 -1.49
C VAL A 55 -5.57 -11.66 -0.36
N ALA A 56 -6.76 -11.06 -0.33
CA ALA A 56 -7.79 -11.41 0.65
C ALA A 56 -8.29 -12.85 0.49
N ALA A 57 -8.25 -13.43 -0.72
CA ALA A 57 -8.60 -14.84 -0.92
C ALA A 57 -7.53 -15.76 -0.30
N GLU A 58 -6.25 -15.48 -0.55
CA GLU A 58 -5.13 -16.21 0.06
C GLU A 58 -5.15 -16.16 1.60
N ILE A 59 -5.43 -14.97 2.16
CA ILE A 59 -5.59 -14.81 3.62
C ILE A 59 -6.80 -15.60 4.13
N ALA A 60 -7.88 -15.69 3.36
CA ALA A 60 -9.08 -16.41 3.77
C ALA A 60 -8.90 -17.93 3.77
N ASP A 61 -8.01 -18.46 2.95
CA ASP A 61 -7.70 -19.89 2.91
C ASP A 61 -6.90 -20.32 4.15
N THR A 62 -6.01 -19.46 4.64
CA THR A 62 -5.10 -19.79 5.75
C THR A 62 -5.56 -19.25 7.10
N ARG A 63 -6.40 -18.21 7.10
CA ARG A 63 -6.94 -17.54 8.29
C ARG A 63 -5.86 -17.36 9.37
N PRO A 64 -4.80 -16.59 9.13
CA PRO A 64 -3.81 -16.30 10.16
C PRO A 64 -4.40 -15.39 11.25
N ALA A 65 -3.92 -15.52 12.48
CA ALA A 65 -4.29 -14.61 13.57
C ALA A 65 -3.61 -13.25 13.41
N LEU A 66 -2.38 -13.22 12.89
CA LEU A 66 -1.59 -12.01 12.64
C LEU A 66 -1.05 -12.00 11.20
N ILE A 67 -1.03 -10.83 10.59
CA ILE A 67 -0.46 -10.60 9.26
C ILE A 67 0.50 -9.43 9.33
N GLY A 68 1.77 -9.64 9.02
CA GLY A 68 2.74 -8.57 8.75
C GLY A 68 2.71 -8.20 7.26
N LEU A 69 2.39 -6.95 6.96
CA LEU A 69 2.32 -6.40 5.61
C LEU A 69 3.55 -5.54 5.33
N GLN A 70 4.23 -5.80 4.21
CA GLN A 70 5.25 -4.92 3.62
C GLN A 70 4.68 -4.20 2.40
N GLU A 71 5.26 -3.05 2.06
CA GLU A 71 4.81 -2.20 0.95
C GLU A 71 3.32 -1.83 1.09
N ALA A 72 2.91 -1.50 2.32
CA ALA A 72 1.53 -1.15 2.67
C ALA A 72 1.26 0.33 2.36
N VAL A 73 1.33 0.64 1.06
CA VAL A 73 1.44 2.01 0.58
C VAL A 73 0.11 2.75 0.51
N THR A 74 0.18 4.06 0.70
CA THR A 74 -0.85 5.00 0.27
C THR A 74 -0.31 5.86 -0.86
N TRP A 75 -1.01 5.83 -2.00
CA TRP A 75 -0.76 6.71 -3.14
C TRP A 75 -1.74 7.89 -3.12
N ARG A 76 -1.20 9.10 -3.28
CA ARG A 76 -1.98 10.33 -3.34
C ARG A 76 -1.62 11.16 -4.55
N THR A 77 -2.54 12.01 -4.99
CA THR A 77 -2.35 12.94 -6.10
C THR A 77 -2.72 14.38 -5.71
N GLN A 78 -2.23 15.33 -6.50
CA GLN A 78 -2.59 16.75 -6.41
C GLN A 78 -2.53 17.42 -7.78
N SER A 79 -3.53 18.24 -8.09
CA SER A 79 -3.55 19.11 -9.27
C SER A 79 -4.07 20.51 -8.89
N PRO A 80 -3.45 21.61 -9.37
CA PRO A 80 -2.27 21.67 -10.25
C PRO A 80 -0.99 21.18 -9.55
N PRO A 81 0.05 20.78 -10.30
CA PRO A 81 1.31 20.38 -9.71
C PRO A 81 2.03 21.61 -9.15
N ASP A 82 2.52 21.51 -7.93
CA ASP A 82 3.38 22.49 -7.28
C ASP A 82 4.66 21.87 -6.69
N GLY A 83 4.89 20.58 -6.97
CA GLY A 83 6.07 19.84 -6.56
C GLY A 83 5.96 19.40 -5.10
N MET A 84 6.62 20.15 -4.21
CA MET A 84 6.55 19.90 -2.76
C MET A 84 6.11 21.16 -1.99
N ALA A 85 5.56 22.16 -2.69
CA ALA A 85 5.15 23.41 -2.06
C ALA A 85 3.93 23.19 -1.16
N THR A 86 3.01 22.33 -1.59
CA THR A 86 1.99 21.73 -0.73
C THR A 86 2.06 20.21 -0.81
N ARG A 87 1.28 19.52 0.03
CA ARG A 87 1.29 18.05 0.08
C ARG A 87 0.08 17.49 -0.64
N ALA A 88 0.31 16.53 -1.51
CA ALA A 88 -0.76 15.74 -2.10
C ALA A 88 -1.55 14.99 -1.02
N THR A 89 -2.86 15.20 -1.03
CA THR A 89 -3.81 14.64 -0.04
C THR A 89 -4.93 13.81 -0.67
N HIS A 90 -5.18 13.92 -1.98
CA HIS A 90 -6.21 13.13 -2.64
C HIS A 90 -5.79 11.67 -2.73
N VAL A 91 -6.40 10.79 -1.95
CA VAL A 91 -6.05 9.36 -1.92
C VAL A 91 -6.58 8.65 -3.17
N GLU A 92 -5.67 8.08 -3.95
CA GLU A 92 -6.00 7.25 -5.11
C GLU A 92 -6.04 5.76 -4.74
N PHE A 93 -5.11 5.33 -3.88
CA PHE A 93 -5.06 3.98 -3.35
C PHE A 93 -4.61 4.01 -1.89
N ASP A 94 -5.28 3.24 -1.04
CA ASP A 94 -4.87 2.97 0.34
C ASP A 94 -4.86 1.45 0.53
N TYR A 95 -3.68 0.86 0.43
CA TYR A 95 -3.56 -0.59 0.28
C TYR A 95 -4.09 -1.34 1.50
N VAL A 96 -3.88 -0.79 2.70
CA VAL A 96 -4.40 -1.41 3.93
C VAL A 96 -5.92 -1.27 3.99
N ALA A 97 -6.46 -0.08 3.71
CA ALA A 97 -7.91 0.11 3.72
C ALA A 97 -8.62 -0.77 2.67
N ASP A 98 -8.05 -0.86 1.47
CA ASP A 98 -8.58 -1.68 0.38
C ASP A 98 -8.51 -3.18 0.69
N LEU A 99 -7.41 -3.64 1.28
CA LEU A 99 -7.28 -5.02 1.73
C LEU A 99 -8.25 -5.34 2.87
N LEU A 100 -8.40 -4.46 3.87
CA LEU A 100 -9.36 -4.63 4.96
C LEU A 100 -10.80 -4.70 4.45
N LYS A 101 -11.15 -3.87 3.46
CA LYS A 101 -12.45 -3.91 2.79
C LYS A 101 -12.65 -5.25 2.06
N ALA A 102 -11.64 -5.74 1.35
CA ALA A 102 -11.68 -7.03 0.67
C ALA A 102 -11.82 -8.21 1.66
N LEU A 103 -11.08 -8.19 2.78
CA LEU A 103 -11.19 -9.18 3.86
C LEU A 103 -12.59 -9.18 4.48
N LYS A 104 -13.14 -7.99 4.78
CA LYS A 104 -14.50 -7.86 5.32
C LYS A 104 -15.55 -8.42 4.37
N SER A 105 -15.39 -8.25 3.05
CA SER A 105 -16.29 -8.85 2.05
C SER A 105 -16.28 -10.39 2.06
N LYS A 106 -15.24 -11.01 2.63
CA LYS A 106 -15.09 -12.46 2.84
C LYS A 106 -15.48 -12.90 4.27
N GLY A 107 -16.07 -12.00 5.07
CA GLY A 107 -16.46 -12.28 6.44
C GLY A 107 -15.30 -12.33 7.43
N LEU A 108 -14.12 -11.79 7.08
CA LEU A 108 -12.97 -11.72 7.96
C LEU A 108 -12.76 -10.29 8.44
N VAL A 109 -12.76 -10.11 9.75
CA VAL A 109 -12.54 -8.81 10.39
C VAL A 109 -11.12 -8.78 10.96
N TYR A 110 -10.32 -7.88 10.40
CA TYR A 110 -8.97 -7.58 10.88
C TYR A 110 -8.91 -6.12 11.28
N ARG A 111 -8.04 -5.80 12.24
CA ARG A 111 -7.72 -4.43 12.64
C ARG A 111 -6.22 -4.23 12.61
N ARG A 112 -5.81 -2.99 12.35
CA ARG A 112 -4.43 -2.55 12.49
C ARG A 112 -4.04 -2.58 13.97
N VAL A 113 -2.91 -3.20 14.29
CA VAL A 113 -2.39 -3.29 15.67
C VAL A 113 -0.99 -2.71 15.84
N ALA A 114 -0.26 -2.58 14.75
CA ALA A 114 1.00 -1.83 14.70
C ALA A 114 1.18 -1.28 13.29
N GLU A 115 1.89 -0.16 13.18
CA GLU A 115 2.25 0.47 11.93
C GLU A 115 3.51 1.31 12.12
N ILE A 116 4.38 1.30 11.13
CA ILE A 116 5.54 2.17 11.04
C ILE A 116 5.62 2.73 9.62
N GLU A 117 5.80 4.05 9.51
CA GLU A 117 6.08 4.74 8.25
C GLU A 117 7.55 4.56 7.89
N LEU A 118 7.84 4.20 6.64
CA LEU A 118 9.18 3.92 6.15
C LEU A 118 9.68 4.98 5.16
N LEU A 119 8.83 5.38 4.23
CA LEU A 119 9.15 6.32 3.16
C LEU A 119 7.96 7.25 2.93
N ASP A 120 8.21 8.55 2.83
CA ASP A 120 7.21 9.52 2.43
C ASP A 120 7.82 10.50 1.42
N VAL A 121 7.45 10.33 0.15
CA VAL A 121 8.03 11.09 -0.96
C VAL A 121 6.95 11.60 -1.90
N GLU A 122 7.16 12.80 -2.41
CA GLU A 122 6.27 13.48 -3.34
C GLU A 122 7.07 13.99 -4.53
N ALA A 123 6.51 13.84 -5.72
CA ALA A 123 7.19 14.21 -6.95
C ALA A 123 6.19 14.67 -8.03
N PRO A 124 6.56 15.67 -8.84
CA PRO A 124 5.77 16.05 -10.00
C PRO A 124 5.85 14.99 -11.09
N THR A 125 4.77 14.89 -11.87
CA THR A 125 4.72 14.05 -13.07
C THR A 125 4.63 14.90 -14.33
N GLY A 126 5.06 14.36 -15.47
CA GLY A 126 4.78 14.93 -16.79
C GLY A 126 3.29 14.89 -17.21
N LEU A 127 2.39 14.41 -16.34
CA LEU A 127 0.94 14.31 -16.60
C LEU A 127 0.14 15.50 -16.07
N GLY A 128 0.79 16.50 -15.48
CA GLY A 128 0.14 17.72 -14.98
C GLY A 128 -0.49 17.58 -13.59
N PHE A 129 0.10 16.73 -12.74
CA PHE A 129 -0.24 16.58 -11.32
C PHE A 129 0.95 15.99 -10.56
N ASP A 130 0.99 16.21 -9.24
CA ASP A 130 1.95 15.58 -8.34
C ASP A 130 1.44 14.23 -7.87
N ILE A 131 2.37 13.31 -7.60
CA ILE A 131 2.11 12.03 -6.94
C ILE A 131 2.88 11.98 -5.63
N ARG A 132 2.26 11.41 -4.60
CA ARG A 132 2.90 11.15 -3.31
C ARG A 132 2.72 9.70 -2.93
N LEU A 133 3.82 9.10 -2.49
CA LEU A 133 3.91 7.76 -1.95
C LEU A 133 4.22 7.86 -0.46
N THR A 134 3.39 7.26 0.37
CA THR A 134 3.74 6.96 1.77
C THR A 134 3.74 5.45 1.95
N ASP A 135 4.89 4.86 2.27
CA ASP A 135 5.07 3.44 2.54
C ASP A 135 5.04 3.13 4.03
N HIS A 136 4.44 2.00 4.37
CA HIS A 136 4.33 1.50 5.73
C HIS A 136 4.65 0.01 5.81
N GLU A 137 5.12 -0.39 6.97
CA GLU A 137 4.96 -1.75 7.46
C GLU A 137 3.81 -1.78 8.47
N THR A 138 2.87 -2.71 8.27
CA THR A 138 1.63 -2.76 9.07
C THR A 138 1.40 -4.17 9.60
N ILE A 139 1.04 -4.30 10.88
CA ILE A 139 0.54 -5.56 11.44
C ILE A 139 -0.98 -5.50 11.57
N LEU A 140 -1.65 -6.48 10.98
CA LEU A 140 -3.07 -6.73 11.17
C LEU A 140 -3.29 -7.90 12.13
N ALA A 141 -4.26 -7.76 13.04
CA ALA A 141 -4.74 -8.85 13.88
C ALA A 141 -6.20 -9.16 13.57
N ARG A 142 -6.54 -10.45 13.50
CA ARG A 142 -7.91 -10.90 13.33
C ARG A 142 -8.68 -10.71 14.64
N GLU A 143 -9.91 -10.19 14.57
CA GLU A 143 -10.66 -9.83 15.78
C GLU A 143 -11.29 -11.01 16.53
N ASP A 144 -11.45 -12.17 15.90
CA ASP A 144 -12.03 -13.38 16.47
C ASP A 144 -10.98 -14.46 16.85
N ALA A 145 -9.69 -14.11 16.87
CA ALA A 145 -8.57 -15.02 17.16
C ALA A 145 -8.25 -15.13 18.68
#